data_AF-W2VEK0-F1
#
_entry.id   AF-W2VEK0-F1
#
_cell.length_a   1.000
_cell.length_b   1.000
_cell.length_c   1.000
_cell.angle_alpha   90.00
_cell.angle_beta   90.00
_cell.angle_gamma   90.00
#
_symmetry.space_group_name_H-M   'P 1'
#
loop_
_entity.id
_entity.type
_entity.pdbx_description
1 polymer ?
#
loop_
_entity_poly.entity_id
_entity_poly.type
_entity_poly.pdbx_seq_one_letter_code
_entity_poly.pdbx_strand_id
1 'polypeptide(L)'
;MFKKTISMLLLTATISMTVAVPGYAAMKITDANSFKWSQTGSEWKVVDGSGKPATGFISYNDQTYFLDKNGIMKTGWIKSSGSWYYLNDNGTLAVDQWIDNYYVDSTGKMTKIQ
;
A
#
# COMPACT_ATOMS: atom_id res chain seq x y z
N MET A 1 0.41 -27.28 -14.14
CA MET A 1 -0.06 -25.87 -14.01
C MET A 1 0.16 -25.42 -12.57
N PHE A 2 1.17 -24.60 -12.32
CA PHE A 2 1.46 -24.09 -10.98
C PHE A 2 0.51 -22.92 -10.67
N LYS A 3 -0.45 -23.15 -9.76
CA LYS A 3 -1.17 -22.04 -9.11
C LYS A 3 -0.14 -21.31 -8.24
N LYS A 4 0.31 -20.13 -8.67
CA LYS A 4 1.04 -19.20 -7.80
C LYS A 4 0.05 -18.68 -6.76
N THR A 5 -0.16 -19.43 -5.68
CA THR A 5 -0.89 -18.93 -4.51
C THR A 5 0.01 -17.93 -3.82
N ILE A 6 -0.28 -16.63 -4.01
CA ILE A 6 0.21 -15.58 -3.13
C ILE A 6 -0.56 -15.76 -1.82
N SER A 7 -0.03 -16.63 -0.95
CA SER A 7 -0.51 -16.81 0.41
C SER A 7 -0.11 -15.57 1.21
N MET A 8 -0.93 -14.52 1.17
CA MET A 8 -0.82 -13.43 2.14
C MET A 8 -1.38 -13.97 3.45
N LEU A 9 -0.48 -14.55 4.26
CA LEU A 9 -0.78 -15.10 5.57
C LEU A 9 -1.42 -13.98 6.41
N LEU A 10 -2.72 -14.08 6.73
CA LEU A 10 -3.32 -13.27 7.80
C LEU A 10 -2.70 -13.73 9.13
N LEU A 11 -1.50 -13.25 9.42
CA LEU A 11 -0.88 -13.44 10.72
C LEU A 11 -1.49 -12.40 11.65
N THR A 12 -2.32 -12.82 12.60
CA THR A 12 -2.75 -11.95 13.69
C THR A 12 -1.56 -11.70 14.61
N ALA A 13 -0.68 -10.76 14.24
CA ALA A 13 0.40 -10.28 15.08
C ALA A 13 -0.02 -8.93 15.65
N THR A 14 -0.47 -8.90 16.90
CA THR A 14 -0.50 -7.65 17.67
C THR A 14 0.93 -7.28 18.00
N ILE A 15 1.51 -6.34 17.26
CA ILE A 15 2.76 -5.68 17.66
C ILE A 15 2.58 -4.19 17.43
N SER A 16 2.45 -3.47 18.55
CA SER A 16 2.62 -2.02 18.62
C SER A 16 4.08 -1.71 18.34
N MET A 17 4.39 -0.90 17.33
CA MET A 17 5.65 -0.15 17.31
C MET A 17 5.53 1.07 16.39
N THR A 18 6.04 2.19 16.90
CA THR A 18 6.03 3.51 16.28
C THR A 18 7.22 3.66 15.35
N VAL A 19 6.98 4.14 14.13
CA VAL A 19 8.02 4.74 13.29
C VAL A 19 7.55 6.11 12.83
N ALA A 20 8.29 7.14 13.23
CA ALA A 20 8.05 8.50 12.79
C ALA A 20 8.38 8.60 11.29
N VAL A 21 7.37 8.82 10.46
CA VAL A 21 7.56 9.13 9.03
C VAL A 21 7.79 10.64 8.91
N PRO A 22 8.96 11.12 8.47
CA PRO A 22 9.16 12.54 8.21
C PRO A 22 8.38 12.92 6.94
N GLY A 23 7.38 13.79 7.07
CA GLY A 23 6.87 14.56 5.91
C GLY A 23 5.43 14.34 5.45
N TYR A 24 4.58 13.64 6.19
CA TYR A 24 3.12 13.73 6.00
C TYR A 24 2.48 14.01 7.36
N ALA A 25 1.69 15.08 7.46
CA ALA A 25 1.08 15.53 8.71
C ALA A 25 0.44 14.37 9.47
N ALA A 26 1.09 13.95 10.56
CA ALA A 26 0.65 12.83 11.38
C ALA A 26 -0.66 13.23 12.07
N MET A 27 -1.77 12.73 11.56
CA MET A 27 -3.00 12.63 12.35
C MET A 27 -2.67 11.74 13.55
N LYS A 28 -2.90 12.22 14.77
CA LYS A 28 -2.76 11.41 15.99
C LYS A 28 -3.81 10.30 15.94
N ILE A 29 -3.45 9.14 15.41
CA ILE A 29 -4.33 7.98 15.39
C ILE A 29 -4.06 7.18 16.66
N THR A 30 -4.86 7.46 17.68
CA THR A 30 -5.17 6.46 18.70
C THR A 30 -5.80 5.27 17.94
N ASP A 31 -5.10 4.14 17.89
CA ASP A 31 -5.51 2.84 17.31
C ASP A 31 -5.31 2.56 15.78
N ALA A 32 -4.19 3.02 15.20
CA ALA A 32 -3.86 2.90 13.76
C ALA A 32 -3.67 1.47 13.18
N ASN A 33 -3.79 0.40 13.96
CA ASN A 33 -3.29 -0.93 13.56
C ASN A 33 -4.37 -1.98 13.23
N SER A 34 -5.63 -1.62 12.98
CA SER A 34 -6.66 -2.61 12.63
C SER A 34 -7.20 -2.46 11.20
N PHE A 35 -6.30 -2.31 10.23
CA PHE A 35 -6.68 -2.59 8.84
C PHE A 35 -7.09 -4.06 8.70
N LYS A 36 -8.30 -4.30 8.20
CA LYS A 36 -8.82 -5.63 7.92
C LYS A 36 -8.82 -5.84 6.42
N TRP A 37 -7.97 -6.76 5.99
CA TRP A 37 -7.87 -7.19 4.60
C TRP A 37 -8.88 -8.31 4.32
N SER A 38 -9.58 -8.23 3.20
CA SER A 38 -10.50 -9.26 2.72
C SER A 38 -10.34 -9.43 1.21
N GLN A 39 -10.25 -10.66 0.73
CA GLN A 39 -10.13 -10.95 -0.70
C GLN A 39 -11.46 -11.45 -1.27
N THR A 40 -11.89 -10.86 -2.38
CA THR A 40 -13.05 -11.34 -3.16
C THR A 40 -12.61 -11.49 -4.62
N GLY A 41 -12.55 -12.72 -5.12
CA GLY A 41 -11.99 -12.99 -6.45
C GLY A 41 -10.51 -12.58 -6.52
N SER A 42 -10.17 -11.69 -7.46
CA SER A 42 -8.82 -11.13 -7.64
C SER A 42 -8.59 -9.82 -6.88
N GLU A 43 -9.61 -9.28 -6.21
CA GLU A 43 -9.53 -7.97 -5.55
C GLU A 43 -9.32 -8.11 -4.06
N TRP A 44 -8.45 -7.26 -3.52
CA TRP A 44 -8.28 -7.09 -2.08
C TRP A 44 -8.97 -5.82 -1.62
N LYS A 45 -9.83 -5.93 -0.62
CA LYS A 45 -10.50 -4.82 0.05
C LYS A 45 -9.95 -4.61 1.45
N VAL A 46 -9.72 -3.36 1.81
CA VAL A 46 -9.26 -2.96 3.14
C VAL A 46 -10.26 -2.04 3.80
N VAL A 47 -10.59 -2.36 5.04
CA VAL A 47 -11.37 -1.48 5.92
C VAL A 47 -10.57 -1.14 7.18
N ASP A 48 -10.85 0.02 7.77
CA ASP A 48 -10.30 0.41 9.06
C ASP A 48 -10.96 -0.33 10.23
N GLY A 49 -10.53 -0.04 11.46
CA GLY A 49 -11.08 -0.64 12.68
C GLY A 49 -12.58 -0.41 12.89
N SER A 50 -13.14 0.63 12.28
CA SER A 50 -14.57 0.97 12.29
C SER A 50 -15.37 0.30 11.17
N GLY A 51 -14.70 -0.43 10.28
CA GLY A 51 -15.31 -1.10 9.14
C GLY A 51 -15.53 -0.19 7.92
N LYS A 52 -15.00 1.03 7.93
CA LYS A 52 -15.04 1.94 6.77
C LYS A 52 -13.92 1.62 5.79
N PRO A 53 -14.10 1.81 4.47
CA PRO A 53 -13.02 1.60 3.51
C PRO A 53 -11.79 2.45 3.84
N ALA A 54 -10.62 1.82 3.90
CA ALA A 54 -9.35 2.53 3.94
C ALA A 54 -9.04 3.06 2.53
N THR A 55 -8.55 4.28 2.40
CA THR A 55 -8.34 4.92 1.09
C THR A 55 -6.98 5.59 1.01
N GLY A 56 -6.42 5.69 -0.20
CA GLY A 56 -5.11 6.31 -0.42
C GLY A 56 -3.96 5.42 0.04
N PHE A 57 -2.83 6.04 0.37
CA PHE A 57 -1.67 5.31 0.86
C PHE A 57 -1.87 4.85 2.30
N ILE A 58 -1.62 3.56 2.55
CA ILE A 58 -1.58 3.00 3.91
C ILE A 58 -0.26 2.27 4.13
N SER A 59 0.17 2.19 5.39
CA SER A 59 1.24 1.31 5.82
C SER A 59 0.66 0.09 6.52
N TYR A 60 1.09 -1.09 6.12
CA TYR A 60 0.71 -2.37 6.72
C TYR A 60 1.93 -3.31 6.71
N ASN A 61 2.35 -3.80 7.88
CA ASN A 61 3.55 -4.63 8.06
C ASN A 61 4.81 -4.03 7.41
N ASP A 62 5.07 -2.74 7.68
CA ASP A 62 6.21 -1.97 7.13
C ASP A 62 6.25 -1.88 5.60
N GLN A 63 5.14 -2.21 4.94
CA GLN A 63 4.96 -2.08 3.49
C GLN A 63 3.88 -1.06 3.19
N THR A 64 4.08 -0.28 2.13
CA THR A 64 3.11 0.73 1.69
C THR A 64 2.23 0.19 0.58
N TYR A 65 0.92 0.41 0.66
CA TYR A 65 -0.07 0.04 -0.35
C TYR A 65 -0.91 1.26 -0.74
N PHE A 66 -1.60 1.19 -1.87
CA PHE A 66 -2.57 2.21 -2.26
C PHE A 66 -3.96 1.61 -2.48
N LEU A 67 -4.96 2.23 -1.89
CA LEU A 67 -6.36 1.82 -1.94
C LEU A 67 -7.16 2.88 -2.68
N ASP A 68 -8.07 2.46 -3.55
CA ASP A 68 -9.03 3.39 -4.13
C ASP A 68 -10.09 3.86 -3.13
N LYS A 69 -11.02 4.70 -3.59
CA LYS A 69 -12.11 5.24 -2.76
C LYS A 69 -13.04 4.19 -2.13
N ASN A 70 -13.05 2.97 -2.67
CA ASN A 70 -13.86 1.86 -2.18
C ASN A 70 -13.07 0.91 -1.28
N GLY A 71 -11.80 1.23 -1.02
CA GLY A 71 -10.88 0.39 -0.27
C GLY A 71 -10.29 -0.76 -1.05
N ILE A 72 -10.37 -0.72 -2.38
CA ILE A 72 -9.79 -1.77 -3.23
C ILE A 72 -8.32 -1.47 -3.48
N MET A 73 -7.47 -2.45 -3.21
CA MET A 73 -6.03 -2.38 -3.44
C MET A 73 -5.73 -2.26 -4.93
N LYS A 74 -4.85 -1.31 -5.25
CA LYS A 74 -4.36 -1.11 -6.61
C LYS A 74 -3.00 -1.77 -6.81
N THR A 75 -2.70 -2.08 -8.07
CA THR A 75 -1.41 -2.53 -8.56
C THR A 75 -1.07 -1.72 -9.82
N GLY A 76 0.18 -1.76 -10.26
CA GLY A 76 0.69 -1.01 -11.41
C GLY A 76 0.84 0.49 -11.14
N TRP A 77 0.91 1.26 -12.24
CA TRP A 77 1.06 2.71 -12.19
C TRP A 77 -0.20 3.41 -11.69
N ILE A 78 -0.03 4.27 -10.68
CA ILE A 78 -1.09 5.15 -10.16
C ILE A 78 -0.60 6.60 -10.12
N LYS A 79 -1.54 7.54 -10.27
CA LYS A 79 -1.28 8.97 -10.11
C LYS A 79 -1.97 9.47 -8.84
N SER A 80 -1.20 10.06 -7.94
CA SER A 80 -1.70 10.65 -6.70
C SER A 80 -1.03 11.99 -6.46
N SER A 81 -1.82 13.01 -6.12
CA SER A 81 -1.32 14.36 -5.82
C SER A 81 -0.33 14.93 -6.85
N GLY A 82 -0.59 14.66 -8.14
CA GLY A 82 0.24 15.15 -9.24
C GLY A 82 1.51 14.34 -9.53
N SER A 83 1.87 13.36 -8.69
CA SER A 83 3.02 12.47 -8.89
C SER A 83 2.58 11.06 -9.31
N TRP A 84 3.45 10.36 -10.04
CA TRP A 84 3.25 8.95 -10.39
C TRP A 84 3.99 8.04 -9.42
N TYR A 85 3.38 6.89 -9.14
CA TYR A 85 3.88 5.86 -8.25
C TYR A 85 3.62 4.49 -8.88
N TYR A 86 4.45 3.51 -8.56
CA TYR A 86 4.27 2.14 -9.04
C TYR A 86 4.02 1.18 -7.88
N LEU A 87 2.97 0.37 -8.01
CA LEU A 87 2.63 -0.68 -7.06
C LEU A 87 2.94 -2.03 -7.71
N ASN A 88 3.71 -2.86 -7.04
CA ASN A 88 4.05 -4.20 -7.51
C ASN A 88 2.80 -5.09 -7.63
N ASP A 89 2.95 -6.26 -8.23
CA ASP A 89 1.84 -7.23 -8.40
C ASP A 89 1.21 -7.67 -7.06
N ASN A 90 1.99 -7.61 -5.97
CA ASN A 90 1.52 -7.88 -4.61
C ASN A 90 0.93 -6.65 -3.90
N GLY A 91 0.85 -5.50 -4.59
CA GLY A 91 0.32 -4.23 -4.09
C GLY A 91 1.31 -3.34 -3.36
N THR A 92 2.54 -3.78 -3.10
CA THR A 92 3.52 -2.95 -2.37
C THR A 92 4.06 -1.83 -3.26
N LEU A 93 4.31 -0.66 -2.66
CA LEU A 93 4.93 0.47 -3.33
C LEU A 93 6.38 0.15 -3.70
N ALA A 94 6.72 0.32 -4.97
CA ALA A 94 8.10 0.30 -5.43
C ALA A 94 8.79 1.62 -5.06
N VAL A 95 9.99 1.52 -4.51
CA VAL A 95 10.88 2.65 -4.18
C VAL A 95 12.30 2.34 -4.67
N ASP A 96 13.07 3.39 -4.94
CA ASP A 96 14.49 3.33 -5.31
C ASP A 96 14.84 2.29 -6.40
N GLN A 97 14.05 2.28 -7.48
CA GLN A 97 14.25 1.31 -8.55
C GLN A 97 13.73 1.79 -9.90
N TRP A 98 14.16 1.09 -10.95
CA TRP A 98 13.66 1.26 -12.31
C TRP A 98 12.45 0.36 -12.55
N ILE A 99 11.40 0.94 -13.13
CA ILE A 99 10.22 0.27 -13.65
C ILE A 99 10.15 0.60 -15.14
N ASP A 100 10.54 -0.35 -15.97
CA ASP A 100 10.78 -0.13 -17.41
C ASP A 100 11.69 1.09 -17.64
N ASN A 101 11.19 2.14 -18.30
CA ASN A 101 11.94 3.36 -18.61
C ASN A 101 11.81 4.45 -17.54
N TYR A 102 11.22 4.15 -16.37
CA TYR A 102 10.90 5.14 -15.34
C TYR A 102 11.61 4.82 -14.03
N TYR A 103 12.24 5.83 -13.42
CA TYR A 103 12.83 5.68 -12.08
C TYR A 103 11.89 6.21 -11.01
N VAL A 104 11.59 5.39 -10.00
CA VAL A 104 10.92 5.80 -8.76
C VAL A 104 11.95 6.04 -7.66
N ASP A 105 11.86 7.18 -6.97
CA ASP A 105 12.78 7.56 -5.91
C ASP A 105 12.49 6.84 -4.58
N SER A 106 13.21 7.20 -3.51
CA SER A 106 13.08 6.61 -2.17
C SER A 106 11.73 6.84 -1.51
N THR A 107 10.94 7.77 -2.05
CA THR A 107 9.55 8.04 -1.63
C THR A 107 8.53 7.38 -2.54
N GLY A 108 8.99 6.64 -3.56
CA GLY A 108 8.17 5.99 -4.58
C GLY A 108 7.68 6.93 -5.67
N LYS A 109 8.08 8.21 -5.66
CA LYS A 109 7.69 9.15 -6.70
C LYS A 109 8.53 8.92 -7.95
N MET A 110 7.87 8.88 -9.09
CA MET A 110 8.54 8.86 -10.38
C MET A 110 9.27 10.20 -10.61
N THR A 111 10.55 10.14 -10.96
CA THR A 111 11.39 11.35 -11.14
C THR A 111 12.10 11.43 -12.49
N LYS A 112 12.31 10.30 -13.17
CA LYS A 112 13.07 10.28 -14.44
C LYS A 112 12.42 9.37 -15.46
N ILE A 113 12.60 9.75 -16.71
CA ILE A 113 12.31 8.96 -17.92
C ILE A 113 13.62 8.78 -18.67
N GLN A 114 13.88 7.56 -19.16
CA GLN A 114 15.06 7.24 -19.97
C GLN A 114 14.82 7.50 -21.46
#